data_AF-A0A259LG51-F1
#
_entry.id   AF-A0A259LG51-F1
#
_cell.length_a   1.000
_cell.length_b   1.000
_cell.length_c   1.000
_cell.angle_alpha   90.00
_cell.angle_beta   90.00
_cell.angle_gamma   90.00
#
_symmetry.space_group_name_H-M   'P 1'
#
loop_
_entity.id
_entity.type
_entity.pdbx_description
1 polymer ?
#
loop_
_entity_poly.entity_id
_entity_poly.type
_entity_poly.pdbx_seq_one_letter_code
_entity_poly.pdbx_strand_id
1 'polypeptide(L)'
;RLILIETVSFTTTPEDMLGSLTRIIADRTVGGLFFGNNAVMDYELMGGDARDAIIADATKRGMTPFLPPLVPFGSKQWPTLITPGPGPATLSQLP
;
A
#
# COMPACT_ATOMS: atom_id res chain seq x y z
N ARG A 1 7.71 11.12 -5.09
CA ARG A 1 6.70 10.15 -4.60
C ARG A 1 5.82 10.89 -3.62
N LEU A 2 4.49 10.84 -3.78
CA LEU A 2 3.56 11.36 -2.79
C LEU A 2 3.50 10.35 -1.64
N ILE A 3 3.62 10.81 -0.40
CA ILE A 3 3.50 9.98 0.79
C ILE A 3 2.29 10.53 1.56
N LEU A 4 1.28 9.68 1.74
CA LEU A 4 0.13 9.98 2.57
C LEU A 4 0.43 9.40 3.95
N ILE A 5 0.34 10.24 4.98
CA ILE A 5 0.58 9.84 6.37
C ILE A 5 -0.74 10.01 7.10
N GLU A 6 -1.36 8.90 7.48
CA GLU A 6 -2.51 8.94 8.37
C GLU A 6 -2.02 9.08 9.81
N THR A 7 -2.64 9.99 10.55
CA THR A 7 -2.35 10.24 11.96
C THR A 7 -3.63 10.50 12.72
N VAL A 8 -3.69 10.02 13.96
CA VAL A 8 -4.80 10.29 14.88
C VAL A 8 -4.81 11.73 15.41
N SER A 9 -3.73 12.48 15.17
CA SER A 9 -3.59 13.87 15.59
C SER A 9 -4.17 14.84 14.55
N PHE A 10 -4.99 15.79 14.98
CA PHE A 10 -5.57 16.83 14.12
C PHE A 10 -4.55 17.86 13.62
N THR A 11 -3.39 17.94 14.28
CA THR A 11 -2.31 18.85 13.93
C THR A 11 -1.00 18.07 13.87
N THR A 12 -0.09 18.51 13.00
CA THR A 12 1.23 17.90 12.85
C THR A 12 2.30 19.00 12.81
N THR A 13 3.49 18.70 13.32
CA THR A 13 4.68 19.55 13.18
C THR A 13 5.61 18.99 12.09
N PRO A 14 6.52 19.82 11.53
CA PRO A 14 7.56 19.32 10.64
C PRO A 14 8.38 18.17 11.24
N GLU A 15 8.64 18.21 12.55
CA GLU A 15 9.35 17.18 13.29
C GLU A 15 8.56 15.87 13.36
N ASP A 16 7.25 15.93 13.62
CA ASP A 16 6.36 14.75 13.61
C ASP A 16 6.32 14.10 12.22
N MET A 17 6.25 14.92 11.17
CA MET A 17 6.27 14.45 9.78
C MET A 17 7.60 13.78 9.44
N LEU A 18 8.73 14.35 9.89
CA LEU A 18 10.05 13.78 9.70
C LEU A 18 10.22 12.46 10.46
N GLY A 19 9.72 12.38 11.70
CA GLY A 19 9.70 11.16 12.49
C GLY A 19 8.89 10.06 11.80
N SER A 20 7.71 10.39 11.27
CA SER A 20 6.85 9.47 10.54
C SER A 20 7.52 8.97 9.25
N LEU A 21 8.14 9.87 8.48
CA LEU A 21 8.91 9.49 7.28
C LEU A 21 10.08 8.55 7.62
N THR A 22 10.79 8.84 8.71
CA THR A 22 11.92 8.04 9.16
C THR A 22 11.47 6.63 9.53
N ARG A 23 10.33 6.51 10.22
CA ARG A 23 9.73 5.21 10.54
C ARG A 23 9.35 4.42 9.29
N ILE A 24 8.68 5.05 8.32
CA ILE A 24 8.31 4.39 7.05
C ILE A 24 9.54 3.82 6.35
N ILE A 25 10.64 4.61 6.28
CA ILE A 25 11.89 4.16 5.66
C ILE A 25 12.54 3.03 6.47
N ALA A 26 12.55 3.12 7.80
CA ALA A 26 13.11 2.10 8.68
C ALA A 26 12.35 0.77 8.56
N ASP A 27 11.03 0.82 8.45
CA ASP A 27 10.16 -0.36 8.34
C ASP A 27 10.47 -1.18 7.09
N ARG A 28 11.07 -0.60 6.02
CA ARG A 28 11.56 -1.38 4.86
C ARG A 28 12.48 -2.54 5.23
N THR A 29 13.22 -2.42 6.33
CA THR A 29 14.06 -3.52 6.85
C THR A 29 13.21 -4.69 7.36
N VAL A 30 12.09 -4.39 8.04
CA VAL A 30 11.05 -5.36 8.41
C VAL A 30 10.48 -6.01 7.16
N GLY A 31 10.17 -5.21 6.13
CA GLY A 31 9.70 -5.71 4.84
C GLY A 31 10.63 -6.74 4.19
N GLY A 32 11.93 -6.41 4.16
CA GLY A 32 12.95 -7.33 3.66
C GLY A 32 13.07 -8.60 4.51
N LEU A 33 13.00 -8.49 5.83
CA LEU A 33 13.17 -9.61 6.75
C LEU A 33 11.99 -10.59 6.73
N PHE A 34 10.76 -10.08 6.79
CA PHE A 34 9.57 -10.91 6.94
C PHE A 34 8.92 -11.31 5.61
N PHE A 35 9.05 -10.49 4.56
CA PHE A 35 8.36 -10.70 3.29
C PHE A 35 9.30 -10.83 2.08
N GLY A 36 10.62 -10.79 2.29
CA GLY A 36 11.61 -10.83 1.21
C GLY A 36 11.55 -9.64 0.25
N ASN A 37 10.79 -8.59 0.59
CA ASN A 37 10.55 -7.43 -0.26
C ASN A 37 10.47 -6.16 0.60
N ASN A 38 11.50 -5.33 0.52
CA ASN A 38 11.56 -4.10 1.31
C ASN A 38 10.56 -3.01 0.86
N ALA A 39 10.14 -3.04 -0.41
CA ALA A 39 9.23 -2.05 -0.96
C ALA A 39 7.78 -2.28 -0.53
N VAL A 40 7.43 -3.46 0.02
CA VAL A 40 6.08 -3.74 0.54
C VAL A 40 5.67 -2.75 1.63
N MET A 41 6.63 -2.26 2.42
CA MET A 41 6.39 -1.31 3.52
C MET A 41 6.18 0.12 3.05
N ASP A 42 6.40 0.41 1.76
CA ASP A 42 5.99 1.68 1.15
C ASP A 42 4.48 1.72 0.87
N TYR A 43 3.79 0.58 0.99
CA TYR A 43 2.37 0.41 0.70
C TYR A 43 1.63 0.23 2.02
N GLU A 44 0.47 0.87 2.13
CA GLU A 44 -0.37 0.73 3.31
C GLU A 44 -0.86 -0.72 3.43
N LEU A 45 -0.54 -1.37 4.55
CA LEU A 45 -0.83 -2.78 4.80
C LEU A 45 -2.33 -3.10 4.95
N MET A 46 -3.21 -2.09 4.90
CA MET A 46 -4.68 -2.22 4.99
C MET A 46 -5.38 -2.51 3.65
N GLY A 47 -4.63 -2.72 2.54
CA GLY A 47 -5.24 -2.77 1.21
C GLY A 47 -5.84 -4.11 0.77
N GLY A 48 -5.22 -5.24 1.12
CA GLY A 48 -5.55 -6.55 0.56
C GLY A 48 -6.93 -7.06 0.99
N ASP A 49 -7.09 -7.29 2.30
CA ASP A 49 -8.31 -7.87 2.86
C ASP A 49 -9.53 -6.97 2.66
N ALA A 50 -9.34 -5.64 2.72
CA ALA A 50 -10.40 -4.68 2.42
C ALA A 50 -10.88 -4.80 0.97
N ARG A 51 -9.95 -4.96 0.02
CA ARG A 51 -10.27 -5.17 -1.39
C ARG A 51 -11.06 -6.45 -1.60
N ASP A 52 -10.61 -7.55 -0.98
CA ASP A 52 -11.28 -8.84 -1.08
C ASP A 52 -12.68 -8.81 -0.46
N ALA A 53 -12.84 -8.11 0.66
CA ALA A 53 -14.14 -7.89 1.29
C ALA A 53 -15.09 -7.08 0.40
N ILE A 54 -14.62 -6.02 -0.25
CA ILE A 54 -15.43 -5.24 -1.21
C ILE A 54 -15.85 -6.11 -2.40
N ILE A 55 -14.92 -6.90 -2.96
CA ILE A 55 -15.21 -7.81 -4.07
C ILE A 55 -16.26 -8.85 -3.66
N ALA A 56 -16.11 -9.44 -2.48
CA ALA A 56 -17.04 -10.44 -1.96
C ALA A 56 -18.45 -9.86 -1.74
N ASP A 57 -18.56 -8.65 -1.16
CA ASP A 57 -19.86 -8.00 -0.92
C ASP A 57 -20.52 -7.55 -2.22
N ALA A 58 -19.76 -6.94 -3.15
CA ALA A 58 -20.27 -6.53 -4.46
C ALA A 58 -20.80 -7.73 -5.26
N THR A 59 -20.07 -8.86 -5.24
CA THR A 59 -20.48 -10.10 -5.91
C THR A 59 -21.80 -10.63 -5.34
N LYS A 60 -21.98 -10.64 -4.01
CA LYS A 60 -23.24 -11.04 -3.36
C LYS A 60 -24.44 -10.20 -3.81
N ARG A 61 -24.19 -8.94 -4.19
CA ARG A 61 -25.21 -7.99 -4.66
C ARG A 61 -25.40 -7.99 -6.18
N GLY A 62 -24.69 -8.84 -6.92
CA GLY A 62 -24.70 -8.83 -8.39
C GLY A 62 -24.09 -7.56 -8.99
N MET A 63 -23.19 -6.88 -8.27
CA MET A 63 -22.53 -5.65 -8.69
C MET A 63 -21.07 -5.93 -9.07
N THR A 64 -20.57 -5.21 -10.08
CA THR A 64 -19.14 -5.18 -10.40
C THR A 64 -18.49 -4.03 -9.63
N PRO A 65 -17.55 -4.27 -8.69
CA PRO A 65 -16.91 -3.21 -7.93
C PRO A 65 -15.93 -2.43 -8.82
N PHE A 66 -15.96 -1.11 -8.73
CA PHE A 66 -14.97 -0.24 -9.37
C PHE A 66 -13.83 0.03 -8.39
N LEU A 67 -12.72 -0.69 -8.56
CA LEU A 67 -11.56 -0.60 -7.68
C LEU A 67 -10.33 -0.14 -8.46
N PRO A 68 -9.41 0.61 -7.82
CA PRO A 68 -8.09 0.84 -8.38
C PRO A 68 -7.45 -0.52 -8.75
N PRO A 69 -6.77 -0.62 -9.90
CA PRO A 69 -6.03 -1.81 -10.23
C PRO A 69 -4.83 -1.95 -9.30
N LEU A 70 -4.42 -3.20 -9.14
CA LEU A 70 -3.22 -3.53 -8.39
C LEU A 70 -1.99 -3.09 -9.17
N VAL A 71 -1.07 -2.46 -8.47
CA VAL A 71 0.21 -2.00 -9.01
C VAL A 71 1.33 -2.68 -8.22
N PRO A 72 2.37 -3.22 -8.88
CA PRO A 72 3.46 -3.89 -8.19
C PRO A 72 4.15 -3.02 -7.14
N PHE A 73 4.63 -3.65 -6.04
CA PHE A 73 5.34 -2.97 -4.95
C PHE A 73 6.60 -2.20 -5.42
N GLY A 74 7.22 -2.64 -6.52
CA GLY A 74 8.40 -2.02 -7.11
C GLY A 74 8.13 -0.84 -8.05
N SER A 75 6.88 -0.38 -8.18
CA SER A 75 6.54 0.61 -9.19
C SER A 75 7.21 1.96 -8.94
N LYS A 76 7.67 2.57 -10.04
CA LYS A 76 8.28 3.92 -10.06
C LYS A 76 7.37 4.95 -10.72
N GLN A 77 6.15 4.57 -11.09
CA GLN A 77 5.21 5.45 -11.77
C GLN A 77 4.56 6.40 -10.78
N TRP A 78 4.55 7.69 -11.10
CA TRP A 78 3.98 8.81 -10.32
C TRP A 78 2.97 9.56 -11.20
N PRO A 79 1.94 10.28 -10.69
CA PRO A 79 1.49 10.43 -9.30
C PRO A 79 0.41 9.46 -8.81
N THR A 80 -0.26 8.75 -9.71
CA THR A 80 -1.14 7.59 -9.47
C THR A 80 -1.59 7.19 -10.86
N LEU A 81 -0.85 6.30 -11.52
CA LEU A 81 -1.36 5.69 -12.75
C LEU A 81 -1.68 4.24 -12.45
N ILE A 82 -2.93 3.91 -12.75
CA ILE A 82 -3.59 2.61 -12.68
C ILE A 82 -3.01 1.60 -13.68
N THR A 83 -1.81 1.83 -14.20
CA THR A 83 -1.22 1.03 -15.27
C THR A 83 -0.60 -0.22 -14.67
N PRO A 84 -1.11 -1.42 -15.02
CA PRO A 84 -0.54 -2.66 -14.55
C PRO A 84 0.93 -2.81 -14.99
N GLY A 85 1.72 -3.54 -14.21
CA GLY A 85 3.11 -3.84 -14.52
C GLY A 85 3.53 -5.19 -13.95
N PRO A 86 4.72 -5.69 -14.32
CA PRO A 86 5.23 -6.95 -13.80
C PRO A 86 5.65 -6.82 -12.32
N GLY A 87 5.45 -7.90 -11.55
CA GLY A 87 5.89 -8.02 -10.16
C GLY A 87 4.73 -8.21 -9.16
N PRO A 88 5.06 -8.51 -7.90
CA PRO A 88 4.06 -8.74 -6.86
C PRO A 88 3.36 -7.44 -6.48
N ALA A 89 2.03 -7.47 -6.46
CA ALA A 89 1.16 -6.38 -6.06
C ALA A 89 0.25 -6.74 -4.86
N THR A 90 0.38 -7.97 -4.34
CA THR A 90 -0.26 -8.43 -3.09
C THR A 90 0.72 -9.26 -2.29
N LEU A 91 0.49 -9.41 -0.98
CA LEU A 91 1.31 -10.25 -0.12
C LEU A 91 1.30 -11.72 -0.56
N SER A 92 0.17 -12.22 -1.09
CA SER A 92 0.04 -13.60 -1.58
C SER A 92 0.93 -13.95 -2.79
N GLN A 93 1.49 -12.93 -3.46
CA GLN A 93 2.38 -13.08 -4.61
C GLN A 93 3.86 -13.03 -4.22
N LEU A 94 4.17 -12.86 -2.95
CA LEU A 94 5.53 -12.90 -2.43
C LEU A 94 5.94 -14.36 -2.14
N PRO A 95 7.26 -14.68 -2.17
CA PRO A 95 7.78 -16.02 -1.89
C PRO A 95 7.46 -16.55 -0.49
#